data_AF-A0AAU1ACH3-F1
#
_entry.id   AF-A0AAU1ACH3-F1
#
_cell.length_a   1.000
_cell.length_b   1.000
_cell.length_c   1.000
_cell.angle_alpha   90.00
_cell.angle_beta   90.00
_cell.angle_gamma   90.00
#
_symmetry.space_group_name_H-M   'P 1'
#
loop_
_entity.id
_entity.type
_entity.pdbx_description
1 polymer ?
#
loop_
_entity_poly.entity_id
_entity_poly.type
_entity_poly.pdbx_seq_one_letter_code
_entity_poly.pdbx_strand_id
1 'polypeptide(L)'
;MSDASTALGVRLYPDLVERGGLAPALIETAARLQLDIGRVTAPEQGRARFTCAELHSDQGVVCIGLGSQARYFMIDVRSAGEVLARGDCMDLLQVAQVASAWRAGLTLAELTARFAFMEEIKHRPASVAQAV
;
A
#
# COMPACT_ATOMS: atom_id res chain seq x y z
N MET A 1 -25.44 2.10 11.06
CA MET A 1 -23.99 2.18 10.77
C MET A 1 -23.66 1.06 9.81
N SER A 2 -22.90 1.32 8.74
CA SER A 2 -22.49 0.27 7.80
C SER A 2 -21.28 -0.50 8.34
N ASP A 3 -21.05 -1.71 7.83
CA ASP A 3 -19.85 -2.51 8.17
C ASP A 3 -18.55 -1.74 7.91
N ALA A 4 -18.53 -0.92 6.85
CA ALA A 4 -17.40 -0.06 6.51
C ALA A 4 -17.15 1.01 7.58
N SER A 5 -18.20 1.66 8.08
CA SER A 5 -18.12 2.66 9.15
C SER A 5 -17.47 2.09 10.43
N THR A 6 -17.86 0.87 10.81
CA THR A 6 -17.32 0.17 11.98
C THR A 6 -15.87 -0.27 11.75
N ALA A 7 -15.58 -0.80 10.55
CA ALA A 7 -14.25 -1.30 10.19
C ALA A 7 -13.19 -0.20 10.12
N LEU A 8 -13.54 0.92 9.49
CA LEU A 8 -12.63 2.04 9.25
C LEU A 8 -12.56 3.00 10.45
N GLY A 9 -13.62 3.06 11.25
CA GLY A 9 -13.79 4.13 12.22
C GLY A 9 -14.07 5.44 11.48
N VAL A 10 -15.35 5.82 11.40
CA VAL A 10 -15.82 7.03 10.69
C VAL A 10 -15.04 8.29 11.05
N ARG A 11 -14.50 8.37 12.27
CA ARG A 11 -13.69 9.51 12.71
C ARG A 11 -12.30 9.58 12.08
N LEU A 12 -11.70 8.45 11.71
CA LEU A 12 -10.34 8.41 11.15
C LEU A 12 -10.36 8.44 9.63
N TYR A 13 -11.28 7.70 8.99
CA TYR A 13 -11.35 7.57 7.54
C TYR A 13 -12.77 7.78 6.98
N PRO A 14 -13.40 8.94 7.22
CA PRO A 14 -14.76 9.21 6.72
C PRO A 14 -14.84 9.12 5.18
N ASP A 15 -13.82 9.62 4.50
CA ASP A 15 -13.70 9.62 3.04
C ASP A 15 -13.53 8.22 2.44
N LEU A 16 -12.91 7.28 3.16
CA LEU A 16 -12.85 5.88 2.70
C LEU A 16 -14.18 5.16 2.92
N VAL A 17 -14.93 5.52 3.99
CA VAL A 17 -16.27 4.99 4.23
C VAL A 17 -17.22 5.39 3.10
N GLU A 18 -17.20 6.67 2.70
CA GLU A 18 -18.02 7.19 1.61
C GLU A 18 -17.76 6.46 0.27
N ARG A 19 -16.50 6.09 0.02
CA ARG A 19 -16.09 5.38 -1.19
C ARG A 19 -16.22 3.86 -1.09
N GLY A 20 -16.67 3.32 0.04
CA GLY A 20 -16.88 1.88 0.23
C GLY A 20 -15.63 1.07 0.57
N GLY A 21 -14.52 1.72 0.96
CA GLY A 21 -13.29 1.08 1.41
C GLY A 21 -12.03 1.62 0.73
N LEU A 22 -10.88 1.11 1.16
CA LEU A 22 -9.56 1.51 0.67
C LEU A 22 -9.36 1.18 -0.82
N ALA A 23 -9.66 -0.05 -1.26
CA ALA A 23 -9.45 -0.45 -2.65
C ALA A 23 -10.29 0.38 -3.65
N PRO A 24 -11.62 0.57 -3.47
CA PRO A 24 -12.39 1.48 -4.31
C PRO A 24 -11.85 2.91 -4.32
N ALA A 25 -11.42 3.43 -3.16
CA ALA A 25 -10.87 4.79 -3.05
C ALA A 25 -9.56 4.97 -3.83
N LEU A 26 -8.69 3.94 -3.84
CA LEU A 26 -7.48 3.92 -4.66
C LEU A 26 -7.80 3.90 -6.15
N ILE A 27 -8.76 3.06 -6.57
CA ILE A 27 -9.20 2.96 -7.97
C ILE A 27 -9.74 4.32 -8.45
N GLU A 28 -10.62 4.96 -7.68
CA GLU A 28 -11.18 6.27 -8.00
C GLU A 28 -10.09 7.35 -8.07
N THR A 29 -9.18 7.37 -7.09
CA THR A 29 -8.09 8.35 -7.03
C THR A 29 -7.16 8.22 -8.23
N ALA A 30 -6.79 7.00 -8.60
CA ALA A 30 -5.95 6.72 -9.75
C ALA A 30 -6.64 7.08 -11.07
N ALA A 31 -7.93 6.74 -11.22
CA ALA A 31 -8.70 7.11 -12.41
C ALA A 31 -8.80 8.63 -12.60
N ARG A 32 -9.08 9.37 -11.52
CA ARG A 32 -9.18 10.85 -11.55
C ARG A 32 -7.87 11.52 -11.97
N LEU A 33 -6.74 10.92 -11.61
CA LEU A 33 -5.41 11.48 -11.83
C LEU A 33 -4.63 10.78 -12.94
N GLN A 34 -5.31 9.90 -13.69
CA GLN A 34 -4.75 9.14 -14.81
C GLN A 34 -3.47 8.37 -14.44
N LEU A 35 -3.43 7.82 -13.21
CA LEU A 35 -2.34 6.97 -12.74
C LEU A 35 -2.66 5.51 -13.08
N ASP A 36 -1.70 4.82 -13.68
CA ASP A 36 -1.77 3.37 -13.81
C ASP A 36 -1.17 2.71 -12.57
N ILE A 37 -2.03 2.13 -11.72
CA ILE A 37 -1.66 1.49 -10.46
C ILE A 37 -1.76 -0.04 -10.52
N GLY A 38 -1.94 -0.61 -11.71
CA GLY A 38 -2.08 -2.05 -11.90
C GLY A 38 -3.42 -2.60 -11.40
N ARG A 39 -3.45 -3.90 -11.09
CA ARG A 39 -4.67 -4.58 -10.64
C ARG A 39 -4.83 -4.41 -9.12
N VAL A 40 -5.90 -3.75 -8.70
CA VAL A 40 -6.24 -3.60 -7.28
C VAL A 40 -7.11 -4.76 -6.82
N THR A 41 -6.72 -5.39 -5.71
CA THR A 41 -7.52 -6.40 -4.99
C THR A 41 -7.64 -6.04 -3.52
N ALA A 42 -8.64 -6.59 -2.85
CA ALA A 42 -8.80 -6.56 -1.40
C ALA A 42 -9.33 -7.92 -0.94
N PRO A 43 -9.14 -8.30 0.34
CA PRO A 43 -9.77 -9.49 0.89
C PRO A 43 -11.28 -9.48 0.65
N GLU A 44 -11.87 -10.61 0.28
CA GLU A 44 -13.30 -10.68 -0.04
C GLU A 44 -14.21 -10.54 1.19
N GLN A 45 -13.70 -10.93 2.36
CA GLN A 45 -14.47 -11.06 3.59
C GLN A 45 -13.79 -10.37 4.78
N GLY A 46 -14.60 -10.08 5.80
CA GLY A 46 -14.15 -9.53 7.07
C GLY A 46 -13.74 -8.06 6.99
N ARG A 47 -13.16 -7.55 8.10
CA ARG A 47 -12.77 -6.14 8.24
C ARG A 47 -11.75 -5.70 7.18
N ALA A 48 -10.84 -6.60 6.82
CA ALA A 48 -9.74 -6.34 5.90
C ALA A 48 -10.21 -5.94 4.50
N ARG A 49 -11.42 -6.34 4.07
CA ARG A 49 -12.00 -5.90 2.79
C ARG A 49 -12.09 -4.39 2.63
N PHE A 50 -12.18 -3.67 3.76
CA PHE A 50 -12.27 -2.21 3.78
C PHE A 50 -10.95 -1.52 4.10
N THR A 51 -10.07 -2.18 4.84
CA THR A 51 -8.86 -1.58 5.44
C THR A 51 -7.57 -2.00 4.75
N CYS A 52 -7.64 -2.94 3.82
CA CYS A 52 -6.48 -3.46 3.10
C CYS A 52 -6.71 -3.39 1.60
N ALA A 53 -5.65 -3.13 0.86
CA ALA A 53 -5.63 -3.20 -0.59
C ALA A 53 -4.28 -3.72 -1.06
N GLU A 54 -4.27 -4.47 -2.14
CA GLU A 54 -3.07 -4.95 -2.81
C GLU A 54 -3.10 -4.47 -4.26
N LEU A 55 -1.99 -3.89 -4.72
CA LEU A 55 -1.83 -3.40 -6.07
C LEU A 55 -0.79 -4.27 -6.78
N HIS A 56 -1.27 -5.10 -7.69
CA HIS A 56 -0.48 -6.13 -8.37
C HIS A 56 0.09 -5.60 -9.69
N SER A 57 1.38 -5.87 -9.90
CA SER A 57 2.15 -5.54 -11.10
C SER A 57 3.15 -6.66 -11.42
N ASP A 58 3.75 -6.62 -12.61
CA ASP A 58 4.77 -7.61 -13.01
C ASP A 58 6.03 -7.56 -12.12
N GLN A 59 6.33 -6.41 -11.50
CA GLN A 59 7.49 -6.24 -10.63
C GLN A 59 7.23 -6.74 -9.20
N GLY A 60 5.97 -6.89 -8.82
CA GLY A 60 5.54 -7.31 -7.49
C GLY A 60 4.25 -6.65 -7.03
N VAL A 61 4.02 -6.68 -5.73
CA VAL A 61 2.77 -6.24 -5.10
C VAL A 61 3.06 -5.09 -4.15
N VAL A 62 2.26 -4.03 -4.22
CA VAL A 62 2.23 -2.99 -3.18
C VAL A 62 1.05 -3.28 -2.26
N CYS A 63 1.32 -3.58 -0.99
CA CYS A 63 0.30 -3.86 0.01
C CYS A 63 0.05 -2.61 0.84
N ILE A 64 -1.22 -2.21 0.97
CA ILE A 64 -1.65 -1.03 1.72
C ILE A 64 -2.50 -1.47 2.90
N GLY A 65 -2.15 -0.95 4.08
CA GLY A 65 -2.94 -1.08 5.30
C GLY A 65 -3.28 0.28 5.89
N LEU A 66 -4.21 0.30 6.84
CA LEU A 66 -4.60 1.51 7.57
C LEU A 66 -4.12 1.47 9.02
N GLY A 67 -3.65 2.60 9.53
CA GLY A 67 -3.40 2.81 10.95
C GLY A 67 -4.71 2.73 11.74
N SER A 68 -4.71 1.98 12.85
CA SER A 68 -5.90 1.77 13.68
C SER A 68 -6.07 2.79 14.81
N GLN A 69 -5.01 3.53 15.15
CA GLN A 69 -5.00 4.52 16.25
C GLN A 69 -4.92 5.97 15.75
N ALA A 70 -4.36 6.18 14.56
CA ALA A 70 -4.26 7.46 13.89
C ALA A 70 -4.46 7.27 12.38
N ARG A 71 -4.76 8.36 11.69
CA ARG A 71 -4.97 8.36 10.24
C ARG A 71 -3.62 8.33 9.51
N TYR A 72 -3.26 7.18 8.96
CA TYR A 72 -2.13 7.02 8.04
C TYR A 72 -2.28 5.71 7.26
N PHE A 73 -1.65 5.68 6.09
CA PHE A 73 -1.57 4.52 5.20
C PHE A 73 -0.19 3.89 5.38
N MET A 74 -0.16 2.59 5.69
CA MET A 74 1.07 1.81 5.70
C MET A 74 1.25 1.19 4.32
N ILE A 75 2.45 1.30 3.77
CA ILE A 75 2.81 0.83 2.44
C ILE A 75 3.93 -0.19 2.59
N ASP A 76 3.71 -1.40 2.11
CA ASP A 76 4.75 -2.43 1.92
C ASP A 76 4.92 -2.69 0.42
N VAL A 77 6.13 -2.52 -0.10
CA VAL A 77 6.49 -2.97 -1.46
C VAL A 77 7.08 -4.37 -1.35
N ARG A 78 6.48 -5.33 -2.05
CA ARG A 78 6.86 -6.73 -2.01
C ARG A 78 7.21 -7.26 -3.39
N SER A 79 8.23 -8.11 -3.46
CA SER A 79 8.51 -8.94 -4.63
C SER A 79 8.91 -10.33 -4.17
N ALA A 80 8.49 -11.37 -4.91
CA ALA A 80 8.68 -12.77 -4.53
C ALA A 80 8.25 -13.13 -3.09
N GLY A 81 7.28 -12.38 -2.52
CA GLY A 81 6.78 -12.57 -1.16
C GLY A 81 7.57 -11.85 -0.05
N GLU A 82 8.72 -11.27 -0.36
CA GLU A 82 9.55 -10.53 0.59
C GLU A 82 9.23 -9.03 0.58
N VAL A 83 9.29 -8.37 1.74
CA VAL A 83 9.14 -6.91 1.87
C VAL A 83 10.48 -6.25 1.55
N LEU A 84 10.53 -5.50 0.46
CA LEU A 84 11.73 -4.85 -0.04
C LEU A 84 11.84 -3.40 0.41
N ALA A 85 10.70 -2.72 0.56
CA ALA A 85 10.63 -1.36 1.09
C ALA A 85 9.32 -1.16 1.84
N ARG A 86 9.33 -0.24 2.79
CA ARG A 86 8.14 0.15 3.55
C ARG A 86 8.08 1.67 3.73
N GLY A 87 6.90 2.18 4.00
CA GLY A 87 6.73 3.57 4.38
C GLY A 87 5.33 3.82 4.91
N ASP A 88 5.12 5.02 5.43
CA ASP A 88 3.80 5.48 5.82
C ASP A 88 3.55 6.92 5.39
N CYS A 89 2.31 7.22 5.02
CA CYS A 89 1.91 8.57 4.62
C CYS A 89 0.45 8.84 4.99
N MET A 90 0.05 10.11 5.00
CA MET A 90 -1.34 10.50 5.32
C MET A 90 -2.19 10.76 4.07
N ASP A 91 -1.57 10.78 2.88
CA ASP A 91 -2.21 11.16 1.63
C ASP A 91 -2.38 9.94 0.70
N LEU A 92 -3.64 9.64 0.37
CA LEU A 92 -4.01 8.56 -0.53
C LEU A 92 -3.44 8.75 -1.94
N LEU A 93 -3.23 10.00 -2.37
CA LEU A 93 -2.56 10.29 -3.64
C LEU A 93 -1.11 9.78 -3.63
N GLN A 94 -0.38 10.02 -2.55
CA GLN A 94 1.00 9.54 -2.45
C GLN A 94 1.05 8.01 -2.50
N VAL A 95 0.07 7.32 -1.91
CA VAL A 95 -0.08 5.86 -2.05
C VAL A 95 -0.23 5.45 -3.52
N ALA A 96 -1.16 6.08 -4.24
CA ALA A 96 -1.38 5.79 -5.67
C ALA A 96 -0.14 6.10 -6.52
N GLN A 97 0.59 7.17 -6.21
CA GLN A 97 1.83 7.53 -6.91
C GLN A 97 2.95 6.52 -6.68
N VAL A 98 3.10 5.99 -5.45
CA VAL A 98 4.07 4.93 -5.16
C VAL A 98 3.73 3.67 -5.95
N ALA A 99 2.46 3.25 -5.95
CA ALA A 99 2.03 2.08 -6.71
C ALA A 99 2.23 2.26 -8.21
N SER A 100 1.92 3.44 -8.75
CA SER A 100 2.13 3.74 -10.16
C SER A 100 3.60 3.77 -10.55
N ALA A 101 4.45 4.38 -9.72
CA ALA A 101 5.90 4.40 -9.90
C ALA A 101 6.49 2.99 -9.88
N TRP A 102 6.10 2.16 -8.91
CA TRP A 102 6.52 0.77 -8.85
C TRP A 102 6.08 0.01 -10.10
N ARG A 103 4.80 0.11 -10.48
CA ARG A 103 4.27 -0.56 -11.67
C ARG A 103 4.90 -0.05 -12.99
N ALA A 104 5.52 1.13 -12.99
CA ALA A 104 6.27 1.67 -14.12
C ALA A 104 7.71 1.14 -14.22
N GLY A 105 8.16 0.30 -13.28
CA GLY A 105 9.50 -0.30 -13.32
C GLY A 105 10.55 0.42 -12.49
N LEU A 106 10.18 1.39 -11.64
CA LEU A 106 11.17 2.11 -10.82
C LEU A 106 11.87 1.15 -9.85
N THR A 107 13.16 1.38 -9.65
CA THR A 107 13.97 0.67 -8.66
C THR A 107 13.63 1.14 -7.23
N LEU A 108 14.00 0.35 -6.22
CA LEU A 108 13.81 0.74 -4.81
C LEU A 108 14.58 2.02 -4.47
N ALA A 109 15.79 2.19 -5.02
CA ALA A 109 16.59 3.40 -4.84
C ALA A 109 15.89 4.64 -5.42
N GLU A 110 15.30 4.52 -6.61
CA GLU A 110 14.53 5.62 -7.22
C GLU A 110 13.24 5.90 -6.44
N LEU A 111 12.54 4.86 -5.96
CA LEU A 111 11.35 5.02 -5.13
C LEU A 111 11.67 5.77 -3.83
N THR A 112 12.69 5.35 -3.09
CA THR A 112 13.10 5.98 -1.83
C THR A 112 13.67 7.38 -2.02
N ALA A 113 14.33 7.65 -3.15
CA ALA A 113 14.76 9.01 -3.51
C ALA A 113 13.57 9.93 -3.86
N ARG A 114 12.53 9.38 -4.50
CA ARG A 114 11.33 10.14 -4.92
C ARG A 114 10.34 10.35 -3.77
N PHE A 115 10.20 9.37 -2.89
CA PHE A 115 9.25 9.35 -1.79
C PHE A 115 10.02 9.25 -0.48
N ALA A 116 10.30 10.39 0.16
CA ALA A 116 11.15 10.47 1.34
C ALA A 116 10.61 9.72 2.58
N PHE A 117 9.33 9.32 2.57
CA PHE A 117 8.72 8.48 3.61
C PHE A 117 8.93 6.98 3.37
N MET A 118 9.49 6.59 2.22
CA MET A 118 9.81 5.20 1.90
C MET A 118 11.24 4.88 2.31
N GLU A 119 11.42 3.71 2.89
CA GLU A 119 12.70 3.16 3.31
C GLU A 119 12.88 1.76 2.75
N GLU A 120 14.07 1.49 2.19
CA GLU A 120 14.46 0.15 1.75
C GLU A 120 14.74 -0.73 2.98
N ILE A 121 14.14 -1.93 2.98
CA ILE A 121 14.50 -2.96 3.95
C ILE A 121 15.82 -3.56 3.50
N LYS A 122 16.92 -3.09 4.11
CA LYS A 122 18.21 -3.74 3.91
C LYS A 122 18.13 -5.17 4.46
N HIS A 123 17.99 -6.15 3.57
CA HIS A 123 18.34 -7.51 3.91
C HIS A 123 19.82 -7.53 4.26
N ARG A 124 20.14 -7.60 5.55
CA ARG A 124 21.43 -8.15 5.95
C ARG A 124 21.39 -9.59 5.45
N PRO A 125 22.26 -10.01 4.50
CA PRO A 125 22.34 -11.42 4.19
C PRO A 125 22.61 -12.15 5.51
N ALA A 126 21.79 -13.13 5.84
CA ALA A 126 22.13 -14.06 6.90
C ALA A 126 23.53 -14.56 6.55
N SER A 127 24.52 -14.23 7.38
CA SER A 127 25.85 -14.83 7.28
C SER A 127 25.62 -16.33 7.30
N VAL A 128 25.73 -16.97 6.14
CA VAL A 128 25.81 -18.42 6.05
C VAL A 128 27.15 -18.75 6.71
N ALA A 129 27.11 -18.94 8.03
CA ALA A 129 28.20 -19.57 8.73
C ALA A 129 28.26 -21.01 8.24
N GLN A 130 28.97 -21.20 7.13
CA GLN A 130 29.62 -22.47 6.83
C GLN A 130 30.66 -22.71 7.92
N ALA A 131 30.50 -23.79 8.69
CA ALA A 131 31.61 -24.62 9.14
C ALA A 131 31.03 -25.88 9.81
N VAL A 132 31.05 -27.01 9.09
CA VAL A 132 31.96 -28.17 9.22
C VAL A 132 31.62 -29.07 10.41
#